data_AF-A0A554KBV0-F1
#
_entry.id   AF-A0A554KBV0-F1
#
_cell.length_a   1.000
_cell.length_b   1.000
_cell.length_c   1.000
_cell.angle_alpha   90.00
_cell.angle_beta   90.00
_cell.angle_gamma   90.00
#
_symmetry.space_group_name_H-M   'P 1'
#
loop_
_entity.id
_entity.type
_entity.pdbx_description
1 polymer ?
#
loop_
_entity_poly.entity_id
_entity_poly.type
_entity_poly.pdbx_seq_one_letter_code
_entity_poly.pdbx_strand_id
1 'polypeptide(L)'
;MEKFEGRKQMELEKPPFLYHGSPNRNIQGFEPRTSSGTGEKLGTQVYASQDMAVASIFLLNPERTWSAGKFNDVLFAVIPINRDEFIKNDKGGCIYVLPSDHFESDPKHGMGEYEWHSPQKVKPIKKMQFSSALDAAIQNGVQVYLVDKETFQRIEKSKDHGLLILQKLESENQRRGINIKSLHATTNS
;
A
#
# COMPACT_ATOMS: atom_id res chain seq x y z
N MET A 1 -10.09 -43.39 4.07
CA MET A 1 -10.02 -42.29 3.10
C MET A 1 -10.92 -41.19 3.61
N GLU A 2 -10.37 -40.27 4.40
CA GLU A 2 -11.09 -39.07 4.82
C GLU A 2 -11.22 -38.14 3.61
N LYS A 3 -12.46 -37.76 3.31
CA LYS A 3 -12.76 -36.76 2.29
C LYS A 3 -12.27 -35.42 2.83
N PHE A 4 -11.25 -34.84 2.19
CA PHE A 4 -10.91 -33.45 2.36
C PHE A 4 -12.09 -32.61 1.86
N GLU A 5 -12.94 -32.17 2.78
CA GLU A 5 -13.90 -31.11 2.51
C GLU A 5 -13.09 -29.84 2.21
N GLY A 6 -13.13 -29.40 0.96
CA GLY A 6 -12.50 -28.15 0.54
C GLY A 6 -13.02 -27.02 1.41
N ARG A 7 -12.10 -26.33 2.11
CA ARG A 7 -12.43 -25.09 2.82
C ARG A 7 -13.12 -24.16 1.83
N LYS A 8 -14.39 -23.86 2.10
CA LYS A 8 -15.17 -22.87 1.36
C LYS A 8 -14.37 -21.57 1.39
N GLN A 9 -13.92 -21.11 0.22
CA GLN A 9 -13.24 -19.83 0.07
C GLN A 9 -14.23 -18.78 0.58
N MET A 10 -13.86 -18.04 1.64
CA MET A 10 -14.63 -16.87 2.04
C MET A 10 -14.52 -15.86 0.90
N GLU A 11 -15.56 -15.77 0.08
CA GLU A 11 -15.68 -14.68 -0.89
C GLU A 11 -15.77 -13.38 -0.08
N LEU A 12 -14.80 -12.48 -0.30
CA LEU A 12 -14.88 -11.14 0.26
C LEU A 12 -16.08 -10.43 -0.34
N GLU A 13 -16.87 -9.77 0.50
CA GLU A 13 -17.97 -8.94 0.02
C GLU A 13 -17.40 -7.82 -0.86
N LYS A 14 -17.86 -7.75 -2.11
CA LYS A 14 -17.36 -6.76 -3.07
C LYS A 14 -17.79 -5.35 -2.61
N PRO A 15 -16.85 -4.45 -2.32
CA PRO A 15 -17.18 -3.09 -1.91
C PRO A 15 -17.80 -2.32 -3.09
N PRO A 16 -18.65 -1.31 -2.87
CA PRO A 16 -19.27 -0.54 -3.95
C PRO A 16 -18.26 0.30 -4.76
N PHE A 17 -17.11 0.61 -4.17
CA PHE A 17 -16.02 1.32 -4.82
C PHE A 17 -14.68 0.91 -4.22
N LEU A 18 -13.60 1.22 -4.94
CA LEU A 18 -12.22 0.99 -4.55
C LEU A 18 -11.39 2.27 -4.72
N TYR A 19 -10.21 2.30 -4.12
CA TYR A 19 -9.27 3.41 -4.14
C TYR A 19 -7.99 3.04 -4.88
N HIS A 20 -7.52 3.96 -5.72
CA HIS A 20 -6.25 3.87 -6.42
C HIS A 20 -5.42 5.13 -6.18
N GLY A 21 -4.26 4.99 -5.54
CA GLY A 21 -3.33 6.11 -5.36
C GLY A 21 -2.39 6.26 -6.54
N SER A 22 -2.19 7.49 -7.02
CA SER A 22 -1.18 7.81 -8.02
C SER A 22 -0.57 9.20 -7.82
N PRO A 23 0.74 9.39 -8.03
CA PRO A 23 1.34 10.72 -8.10
C PRO A 23 0.84 11.50 -9.33
N ASN A 24 0.38 10.82 -10.38
CA ASN A 24 -0.20 11.48 -11.55
C ASN A 24 -1.61 11.98 -11.21
N ARG A 25 -1.78 13.31 -11.27
CA ARG A 25 -3.01 14.01 -10.86
C ARG A 25 -4.08 14.09 -11.96
N ASN A 26 -3.76 13.70 -13.19
CA ASN A 26 -4.60 13.96 -14.36
C ASN A 26 -5.03 12.68 -15.10
N ILE A 27 -5.24 11.58 -14.37
CA ILE A 27 -5.69 10.32 -14.95
C ILE A 27 -7.19 10.38 -15.22
N GLN A 28 -7.57 10.21 -16.49
CA GLN A 28 -8.98 10.13 -16.92
C GLN A 28 -9.49 8.69 -17.05
N GLY A 29 -8.57 7.73 -17.14
CA GLY A 29 -8.87 6.31 -17.23
C GLY A 29 -7.61 5.49 -16.94
N PHE A 30 -7.79 4.41 -16.20
CA PHE A 30 -6.74 3.45 -15.91
C PHE A 30 -6.80 2.33 -16.94
N GLU A 31 -5.72 2.17 -17.70
CA GLU A 31 -5.53 1.02 -18.57
C GLU A 31 -4.84 -0.09 -17.78
N PRO A 32 -5.23 -1.37 -17.98
CA PRO A 32 -4.51 -2.50 -17.42
C PRO A 32 -3.04 -2.49 -17.83
N ARG A 33 -2.12 -2.69 -16.88
CA ARG A 33 -0.68 -2.71 -17.13
C ARG A 33 -0.03 -3.88 -16.43
N THR A 34 1.10 -4.36 -16.95
CA THR A 34 1.89 -5.37 -16.28
C THR A 34 2.47 -4.75 -15.01
N SER A 35 2.11 -5.33 -13.86
CA SER A 35 2.74 -4.99 -12.59
C SER A 35 4.22 -5.37 -12.65
N SER A 36 5.10 -4.45 -12.26
CA SER A 36 6.53 -4.72 -12.12
C SER A 36 6.87 -5.45 -10.82
N GLY A 37 5.91 -5.59 -9.88
CA GLY A 37 6.18 -5.97 -8.49
C GLY A 37 5.68 -7.35 -8.06
N THR A 38 4.69 -7.94 -8.73
CA THR A 38 4.03 -9.15 -8.23
C THR A 38 4.61 -10.45 -8.77
N GLY A 39 5.34 -10.44 -9.90
CA GLY A 39 5.86 -11.68 -10.52
C GLY A 39 4.77 -12.70 -10.93
N GLU A 40 3.50 -12.37 -10.71
CA GLU A 40 2.35 -13.23 -10.87
C GLU A 40 1.81 -13.19 -12.31
N LYS A 41 1.29 -14.33 -12.76
CA LYS A 41 0.79 -14.57 -14.13
C LYS A 41 -0.59 -13.96 -14.40
N LEU A 42 -1.04 -12.96 -13.64
CA LEU A 42 -2.36 -12.35 -13.84
C LEU A 42 -2.42 -11.44 -15.08
N GLY A 43 -1.31 -11.19 -15.76
CA GLY A 43 -1.26 -10.38 -16.97
C GLY A 43 -1.39 -8.89 -16.68
N THR A 44 -1.90 -8.11 -17.65
CA THR A 44 -2.09 -6.67 -17.49
C THR A 44 -3.33 -6.38 -16.63
N GLN A 45 -3.17 -5.62 -15.55
CA GLN A 45 -4.22 -5.38 -14.56
C GLN A 45 -4.27 -3.90 -14.14
N VAL A 46 -5.43 -3.44 -13.70
CA VAL A 46 -5.62 -2.24 -12.88
C VAL A 46 -5.77 -2.69 -11.43
N TYR A 47 -4.92 -2.20 -10.54
CA TYR A 47 -4.97 -2.54 -9.11
C TYR A 47 -5.66 -1.45 -8.30
N ALA A 48 -6.41 -1.80 -7.27
CA ALA A 48 -7.03 -0.88 -6.33
C ALA A 48 -7.22 -1.54 -4.96
N SER A 49 -7.59 -0.76 -3.95
CA SER A 49 -7.82 -1.26 -2.59
C SER A 49 -9.12 -0.71 -2.02
N GLN A 50 -9.79 -1.50 -1.19
CA GLN A 50 -10.89 -1.01 -0.37
C GLN A 50 -10.42 -0.09 0.77
N ASP A 51 -9.12 -0.14 1.11
CA ASP A 51 -8.52 0.66 2.17
C ASP A 51 -7.81 1.89 1.59
N MET A 52 -8.24 3.08 2.00
CA MET A 52 -7.63 4.34 1.60
C MET A 52 -6.19 4.47 2.11
N ALA A 53 -5.87 3.87 3.26
CA ALA A 53 -4.51 3.82 3.80
C ALA A 53 -3.59 3.08 2.84
N VAL A 54 -3.99 1.91 2.35
CA VAL A 54 -3.24 1.14 1.34
C VAL A 54 -3.07 1.96 0.06
N ALA A 55 -4.15 2.56 -0.45
CA ALA A 55 -4.06 3.40 -1.65
C ALA A 55 -3.11 4.61 -1.47
N SER A 56 -3.07 5.22 -0.28
CA SER A 56 -2.23 6.38 0.00
C SER A 56 -0.73 6.07 -0.08
N ILE A 57 -0.32 4.82 0.19
CA ILE A 57 1.09 4.39 0.07
C ILE A 57 1.61 4.62 -1.34
N PHE A 58 0.78 4.37 -2.36
CA PHE A 58 1.15 4.54 -3.77
C PHE A 58 1.31 6.02 -4.19
N LEU A 59 0.97 6.98 -3.33
CA LEU A 59 1.31 8.39 -3.53
C LEU A 59 2.76 8.70 -3.19
N LEU A 60 3.39 7.91 -2.32
CA LEU A 60 4.75 8.17 -1.82
C LEU A 60 5.82 8.03 -2.90
N ASN A 61 5.45 7.58 -4.11
CA ASN A 61 6.31 7.15 -5.22
C ASN A 61 7.46 8.12 -5.52
N PRO A 62 8.69 7.82 -5.09
CA PRO A 62 9.87 8.60 -5.39
C PRO A 62 10.79 7.82 -6.35
N GLU A 63 10.25 7.36 -7.49
CA GLU A 63 10.99 6.76 -8.62
C GLU A 63 11.98 5.59 -8.30
N ARG A 64 11.96 4.99 -7.10
CA ARG A 64 12.92 3.97 -6.64
C ARG A 64 12.30 2.96 -5.66
N THR A 65 13.05 1.90 -5.38
CA THR A 65 12.80 0.84 -4.38
C THR A 65 12.26 1.42 -3.07
N TRP A 66 11.13 0.90 -2.60
CA TRP A 66 10.55 1.11 -1.27
C TRP A 66 9.91 -0.21 -0.84
N SER A 67 9.59 -0.32 0.45
CA SER A 67 8.96 -1.51 1.02
C SER A 67 7.76 -1.07 1.86
N ALA A 68 6.70 -1.86 1.83
CA ALA A 68 5.56 -1.67 2.73
C ALA A 68 5.01 -3.01 3.14
N GLY A 69 4.28 -2.99 4.25
CA GLY A 69 3.64 -4.16 4.77
C GLY A 69 2.70 -3.81 5.90
N LYS A 70 2.30 -4.83 6.62
CA LYS A 70 1.36 -4.73 7.73
C LYS A 70 1.88 -5.58 8.89
N PHE A 71 1.91 -5.01 10.09
CA PHE A 71 2.14 -5.73 11.35
C PHE A 71 0.90 -5.56 12.22
N ASN A 72 0.19 -6.66 12.53
CA ASN A 72 -1.18 -6.61 13.07
C ASN A 72 -2.04 -5.67 12.22
N ASP A 73 -2.68 -4.65 12.79
CA ASP A 73 -3.50 -3.68 12.06
C ASP A 73 -2.78 -2.38 11.66
N VAL A 74 -1.44 -2.39 11.73
CA VAL A 74 -0.62 -1.21 11.40
C VAL A 74 0.05 -1.39 10.05
N LEU A 75 -0.43 -0.61 9.07
CA LEU A 75 0.24 -0.44 7.79
C LEU A 75 1.49 0.42 7.96
N PHE A 76 2.58 0.03 7.34
CA PHE A 76 3.82 0.80 7.35
C PHE A 76 4.40 0.93 5.94
N ALA A 77 5.19 1.98 5.74
CA ALA A 77 5.98 2.20 4.52
C ALA A 77 7.41 2.63 4.89
N VAL A 78 8.40 2.05 4.24
CA VAL A 78 9.83 2.32 4.42
C VAL A 78 10.42 2.81 3.10
N ILE A 79 10.96 4.03 3.11
CA ILE A 79 11.45 4.70 1.91
C ILE A 79 12.95 5.01 2.11
N PRO A 80 13.85 4.42 1.29
CA PRO A 80 15.30 4.61 1.41
C PRO A 80 15.76 5.95 0.79
N ILE A 81 15.43 7.05 1.45
CA ILE A 81 15.72 8.41 0.99
C ILE A 81 16.04 9.32 2.17
N ASN A 82 16.88 10.32 1.92
CA ASN A 82 17.10 11.38 2.90
C ASN A 82 15.80 12.17 3.12
N ARG A 83 15.50 12.50 4.39
CA ARG A 83 14.27 13.19 4.75
C ARG A 83 14.10 14.53 4.04
N ASP A 84 15.12 15.39 4.07
CA ASP A 84 15.01 16.73 3.52
C ASP A 84 14.88 16.68 1.99
N GLU A 85 15.54 15.71 1.35
CA GLU A 85 15.34 15.39 -0.06
C GLU A 85 13.89 14.97 -0.35
N PHE A 86 13.32 14.08 0.45
CA PHE A 86 11.92 13.66 0.29
C PHE A 86 10.99 14.86 0.43
N ILE A 87 11.11 15.64 1.50
CA ILE A 87 10.22 16.80 1.76
C ILE A 87 10.32 17.84 0.64
N LYS A 88 11.52 18.12 0.13
CA LYS A 88 11.72 19.04 -0.99
C LYS A 88 11.02 18.58 -2.27
N ASN A 89 11.04 17.27 -2.51
CA ASN A 89 10.53 16.66 -3.73
C ASN A 89 9.08 16.15 -3.61
N ASP A 90 8.51 16.17 -2.41
CA ASP A 90 7.12 15.78 -2.20
C ASP A 90 6.18 16.75 -2.95
N LYS A 91 5.50 16.21 -3.95
CA LYS A 91 4.48 16.91 -4.75
C LYS A 91 3.10 16.31 -4.56
N GLY A 92 2.88 15.43 -3.58
CA GLY A 92 1.60 14.77 -3.39
C GLY A 92 1.10 14.02 -4.61
N GLY A 93 -0.22 13.93 -4.76
CA GLY A 93 -0.83 13.12 -5.79
C GLY A 93 -2.35 13.09 -5.67
N CYS A 94 -2.95 12.02 -6.18
CA CYS A 94 -4.39 11.82 -6.16
C CYS A 94 -4.75 10.40 -5.75
N ILE A 95 -5.75 10.27 -4.89
CA ILE A 95 -6.48 9.02 -4.71
C ILE A 95 -7.73 9.10 -5.57
N TYR A 96 -7.86 8.17 -6.49
CA TYR A 96 -8.99 8.01 -7.39
C TYR A 96 -9.95 6.98 -6.80
N VAL A 97 -11.25 7.31 -6.82
CA VAL A 97 -12.30 6.37 -6.48
C VAL A 97 -12.74 5.69 -7.77
N LEU A 98 -12.67 4.35 -7.78
CA LEU A 98 -12.98 3.50 -8.92
C LEU A 98 -14.25 2.69 -8.64
N PRO A 99 -15.14 2.51 -9.63
CA PRO A 99 -16.22 1.54 -9.53
C PRO A 99 -15.64 0.11 -9.46
N SER A 100 -16.25 -0.77 -8.68
CA SER A 100 -15.72 -2.12 -8.38
C SER A 100 -16.26 -3.22 -9.29
N ASP A 101 -17.16 -2.91 -10.23
CA ASP A 101 -17.92 -3.88 -11.03
C ASP A 101 -17.03 -4.97 -11.63
N HIS A 102 -15.92 -4.56 -12.24
CA HIS A 102 -14.98 -5.43 -12.96
C HIS A 102 -13.73 -5.81 -12.15
N PHE A 103 -13.74 -5.55 -10.85
CA PHE A 103 -12.65 -5.94 -9.96
C PHE A 103 -12.92 -7.29 -9.28
N GLU A 104 -11.86 -8.03 -9.07
CA GLU A 104 -11.81 -9.28 -8.35
C GLU A 104 -10.68 -9.23 -7.33
N SER A 105 -10.81 -9.99 -6.24
CA SER A 105 -9.76 -10.14 -5.22
C SER A 105 -9.40 -11.62 -5.10
N ASP A 106 -8.12 -11.92 -5.02
CA ASP A 106 -7.65 -13.23 -4.59
C ASP A 106 -6.84 -13.08 -3.28
N PRO A 107 -7.43 -13.43 -2.12
CA PRO A 107 -6.76 -13.31 -0.83
C PRO A 107 -5.45 -14.09 -0.70
N LYS A 108 -5.16 -15.02 -1.63
CA LYS A 108 -3.93 -15.84 -1.63
C LYS A 108 -2.77 -15.22 -2.41
N HIS A 109 -3.01 -14.11 -3.11
CA HIS A 109 -2.06 -13.45 -4.00
C HIS A 109 -1.92 -11.97 -3.65
N GLY A 110 -0.85 -11.32 -4.13
CA GLY A 110 -0.62 -9.88 -3.90
C GLY A 110 -0.68 -9.44 -2.43
N MET A 111 -1.38 -8.33 -2.15
CA MET A 111 -1.65 -7.87 -0.77
C MET A 111 -2.85 -8.57 -0.09
N GLY A 112 -3.26 -9.74 -0.57
CA GLY A 112 -4.37 -10.51 -0.03
C GLY A 112 -5.70 -9.77 -0.11
N GLU A 113 -6.43 -9.68 1.00
CA GLU A 113 -7.77 -9.05 1.06
C GLU A 113 -7.78 -7.53 0.78
N TYR A 114 -6.62 -6.90 0.73
CA TYR A 114 -6.48 -5.47 0.47
C TYR A 114 -6.29 -5.15 -1.00
N GLU A 115 -6.01 -6.14 -1.85
CA GLU A 115 -5.76 -5.94 -3.27
C GLU A 115 -6.93 -6.45 -4.11
N TRP A 116 -7.40 -5.57 -4.98
CA TRP A 116 -8.39 -5.87 -6.00
C TRP A 116 -7.78 -5.56 -7.36
N HIS A 117 -8.00 -6.43 -8.34
CA HIS A 117 -7.47 -6.28 -9.69
C HIS A 117 -8.57 -6.35 -10.75
N SER A 118 -8.39 -5.63 -11.85
CA SER A 118 -9.28 -5.68 -13.01
C SER A 118 -8.50 -5.76 -14.32
N PRO A 119 -8.85 -6.68 -15.24
CA PRO A 119 -8.23 -6.76 -16.56
C PRO A 119 -8.84 -5.75 -17.54
N GLN A 120 -9.77 -4.91 -17.09
CA GLN A 120 -10.50 -3.95 -17.90
C GLN A 120 -10.05 -2.52 -17.63
N LYS A 121 -10.28 -1.65 -18.61
CA LYS A 121 -10.11 -0.20 -18.44
C LYS A 121 -11.15 0.32 -17.45
N VAL A 122 -10.72 1.16 -16.52
CA VAL A 122 -11.60 1.74 -15.49
C VAL A 122 -11.53 3.26 -15.52
N LYS A 123 -12.69 3.92 -15.53
CA LYS A 123 -12.79 5.38 -15.38
C LYS A 123 -13.05 5.73 -13.91
N PRO A 124 -12.29 6.67 -13.32
CA PRO A 124 -12.57 7.15 -11.98
C PRO A 124 -13.92 7.86 -11.90
N ILE A 125 -14.63 7.65 -10.80
CA ILE A 125 -15.89 8.36 -10.49
C ILE A 125 -15.65 9.59 -9.60
N LYS A 126 -14.54 9.62 -8.85
CA LYS A 126 -14.13 10.74 -8.02
C LYS A 126 -12.60 10.80 -7.90
N LYS A 127 -12.07 11.98 -7.61
CA LYS A 127 -10.64 12.22 -7.35
C LYS A 127 -10.46 13.06 -6.09
N MET A 128 -9.56 12.64 -5.22
CA MET A 128 -9.15 13.36 -4.02
C MET A 128 -7.70 13.80 -4.21
N GLN A 129 -7.44 15.11 -4.17
CA GLN A 129 -6.10 15.65 -4.41
C GLN A 129 -5.40 15.93 -3.09
N PHE A 130 -4.12 15.58 -3.03
CA PHE A 130 -3.26 15.82 -1.87
C PHE A 130 -2.06 16.66 -2.31
N SER A 131 -1.72 17.68 -1.52
CA SER A 131 -0.55 18.54 -1.74
C SER A 131 0.77 17.86 -1.33
N SER A 132 0.70 16.95 -0.35
CA SER A 132 1.83 16.15 0.15
C SER A 132 1.43 14.68 0.20
N ALA A 133 2.30 13.81 -0.30
CA ALA A 133 2.11 12.36 -0.28
C ALA A 133 2.37 11.81 1.12
N LEU A 134 3.36 12.37 1.83
CA LEU A 134 3.66 12.00 3.20
C LEU A 134 2.51 12.35 4.13
N ASP A 135 1.94 13.56 4.02
CA ASP A 135 0.78 13.93 4.82
C ASP A 135 -0.42 13.05 4.50
N ALA A 136 -0.66 12.75 3.22
CA ALA A 136 -1.73 11.84 2.82
C ALA A 136 -1.57 10.44 3.47
N ALA A 137 -0.37 9.86 3.43
CA ALA A 137 -0.11 8.55 4.02
C ALA A 137 -0.29 8.56 5.55
N ILE A 138 0.30 9.55 6.24
CA ILE A 138 0.20 9.68 7.70
C ILE A 138 -1.25 9.91 8.13
N GLN A 139 -1.97 10.82 7.47
CA GLN A 139 -3.37 11.13 7.80
C GLN A 139 -4.30 9.94 7.58
N ASN A 140 -4.01 9.09 6.58
CA ASN A 140 -4.74 7.85 6.36
C ASN A 140 -4.23 6.68 7.23
N GLY A 141 -3.32 6.92 8.17
CA GLY A 141 -2.97 5.96 9.21
C GLY A 141 -1.86 4.97 8.84
N VAL A 142 -1.04 5.30 7.84
CA VAL A 142 0.21 4.58 7.52
C VAL A 142 1.33 5.09 8.43
N GLN A 143 2.12 4.18 8.97
CA GLN A 143 3.34 4.48 9.71
C GLN A 143 4.52 4.63 8.74
N VAL A 144 5.00 5.85 8.51
CA VAL A 144 6.00 6.13 7.46
C VAL A 144 7.40 6.29 8.06
N TYR A 145 8.37 5.61 7.47
CA TYR A 145 9.78 5.65 7.83
C TYR A 145 10.62 6.10 6.63
N LEU A 146 11.30 7.24 6.80
CA LEU A 146 12.33 7.71 5.86
C LEU A 146 13.68 7.30 6.43
N VAL A 147 14.41 6.43 5.72
CA VAL A 147 15.64 5.82 6.22
C VAL A 147 16.77 5.91 5.18
N ASP A 148 18.01 5.79 5.62
CA ASP A 148 19.12 5.63 4.69
C ASP A 148 19.11 4.24 4.01
N LYS A 149 19.93 4.10 2.95
CA LYS A 149 20.02 2.88 2.16
C LYS A 149 20.54 1.68 2.95
N GLU A 150 21.44 1.88 3.91
CA GLU A 150 22.00 0.78 4.72
C GLU A 150 20.94 0.23 5.68
N THR A 151 20.23 1.12 6.37
CA THR A 151 19.10 0.78 7.23
C THR A 151 18.01 0.05 6.46
N PHE A 152 17.66 0.52 5.26
CA PHE A 152 16.71 -0.16 4.39
C PHE A 152 17.16 -1.58 4.03
N GLN A 153 18.42 -1.77 3.63
CA GLN A 153 18.95 -3.10 3.33
C GLN A 153 18.95 -4.03 4.54
N ARG A 154 19.15 -3.51 5.76
CA ARG A 154 19.06 -4.28 7.00
C ARG A 154 17.62 -4.71 7.29
N ILE A 155 16.64 -3.85 7.03
CA ILE A 155 15.20 -4.17 7.15
C ILE A 155 14.84 -5.31 6.19
N GLU A 156 15.16 -5.15 4.90
CA GLU A 156 14.82 -6.13 3.85
C GLU A 156 15.45 -7.52 4.07
N LYS A 157 16.65 -7.56 4.66
CA LYS A 157 17.36 -8.82 4.95
C LYS A 157 16.99 -9.43 6.31
N SER A 158 16.17 -8.75 7.11
CA SER A 158 15.85 -9.22 8.45
C SER A 158 14.86 -10.39 8.43
N LYS A 159 15.06 -11.36 9.32
CA LYS A 159 14.20 -12.53 9.45
C LYS A 159 12.80 -12.22 9.96
N ASP A 160 12.64 -11.10 10.67
CA ASP A 160 11.38 -10.62 11.24
C ASP A 160 10.72 -9.55 10.35
N HIS A 161 11.11 -9.47 9.08
CA HIS A 161 10.67 -8.43 8.14
C HIS A 161 10.96 -7.00 8.62
N GLY A 162 11.96 -6.84 9.49
CA GLY A 162 12.46 -5.56 9.97
C GLY A 162 11.73 -5.01 11.21
N LEU A 163 10.81 -5.76 11.81
CA LEU A 163 10.00 -5.32 12.95
C LEU A 163 10.85 -4.72 14.08
N LEU A 164 11.86 -5.45 14.57
CA LEU A 164 12.69 -5.02 15.69
C LEU A 164 13.55 -3.78 15.36
N ILE A 165 13.84 -3.56 14.08
CA ILE A 165 14.54 -2.35 13.62
C ILE A 165 13.55 -1.18 13.63
N LEU A 166 12.39 -1.34 12.99
CA LEU A 166 11.38 -0.29 12.87
C LEU A 166 10.85 0.20 14.22
N GLN A 167 10.71 -0.70 15.21
CA GLN A 167 10.30 -0.34 16.58
C GLN A 167 11.27 0.63 17.29
N LYS A 168 12.54 0.66 16.87
CA LYS A 168 13.58 1.53 17.45
C LYS A 168 13.79 2.82 16.66
N LEU A 169 13.24 2.90 15.46
CA LEU A 169 13.35 4.08 14.60
C LEU A 169 12.23 5.07 14.93
N GLU A 170 12.56 6.35 14.80
CA GLU A 170 11.57 7.42 14.86
C GLU A 170 10.91 7.57 13.48
N SER A 171 9.63 7.24 13.40
CA SER A 171 8.79 7.45 12.22
C SER A 171 8.45 8.93 11.97
N GLU A 172 8.06 9.27 10.75
CA GLU A 172 7.56 10.62 10.42
C GLU A 172 6.27 10.96 11.19
N ASN A 173 5.44 9.95 11.50
CA ASN A 173 4.28 10.10 12.38
C ASN A 173 4.69 10.59 13.78
N GLN A 174 5.71 9.95 14.39
CA GLN A 174 6.23 10.34 15.71
C GLN A 174 6.85 11.74 15.68
N ARG A 175 7.69 12.03 14.68
CA ARG A 175 8.31 13.35 14.50
C ARG A 175 7.29 14.48 14.44
N ARG A 176 6.11 14.20 13.86
CA ARG A 176 5.05 15.19 13.63
C ARG A 176 3.95 15.20 14.69
N GLY A 177 3.88 14.16 15.53
CA GLY A 177 2.80 14.03 16.52
C GLY A 177 1.44 13.63 15.93
N ILE A 178 1.40 12.95 14.78
CA ILE A 178 0.17 12.65 14.04
C ILE A 178 0.03 11.14 13.83
N ASN A 179 -1.12 10.56 14.18
CA ASN A 179 -1.46 9.15 13.93
C ASN A 179 -0.33 8.18 14.29
N ILE A 180 0.21 8.31 15.51
CA ILE A 180 1.31 7.48 15.99
C ILE A 180 0.76 6.09 16.34
N LYS A 181 1.24 5.06 15.64
CA LYS A 181 0.95 3.66 15.93
C LYS A 181 2.24 2.90 16.29
N SER A 182 2.14 2.01 17.27
CA SER A 182 3.24 1.13 17.64
C SER A 182 3.17 -0.16 16.83
N LEU A 183 4.32 -0.57 16.27
CA LEU A 183 4.42 -1.85 15.58
C LEU A 183 4.60 -2.97 16.59
N HIS A 184 3.84 -4.05 16.45
CA HIS A 184 3.94 -5.25 17.29
C HIS A 184 3.88 -6.49 16.43
N ALA A 185 4.53 -7.58 16.86
CA ALA A 185 4.40 -8.87 16.18
C ALA A 185 2.96 -9.38 16.29
N THR A 186 2.53 -10.15 15.30
CA THR A 186 1.26 -10.88 15.38
C THR A 186 1.38 -11.96 16.45
N THR A 187 0.73 -11.77 17.60
CA THR A 187 0.51 -12.85 18.56
C THR A 187 -0.66 -13.68 18.04
N ASN A 188 -0.37 -14.78 17.34
CA ASN A 188 -1.39 -15.78 17.06
C ASN A 188 -1.86 -16.32 18.42
N SER A 189 -3.08 -15.93 18.79
CA SER A 189 -3.80 -16.49 19.94
C SER A 189 -4.67 -17.65 19.46
#